data_AF-A0A832TXI0-F1
#
_entry.id   AF-A0A832TXI0-F1
#
_cell.length_a   1.000
_cell.length_b   1.000
_cell.length_c   1.000
_cell.angle_alpha   90.00
_cell.angle_beta   90.00
_cell.angle_gamma   90.00
#
_symmetry.space_group_name_H-M   'P 1'
#
loop_
_entity.id
_entity.type
_entity.pdbx_description
1 polymer ?
#
loop_
_entity_poly.entity_id
_entity_poly.type
_entity_poly.pdbx_seq_one_letter_code
_entity_poly.pdbx_strand_id
1 'polypeptide(L)'
;MSGKAFFKNRYSKLGWVFQETGPRQAIRINRTRIKDCDLLERLEKAGATLEKVPFLENGHWVQNSKVSVGATAEYLLGLYSIQEAAAQIPTTLFSNIKDKLVLDACAAPGGKTVQLADLMDNSGTVVALDISKQRLKALSNHLERCHVSNTVVYKRDART
;
A
#
# COMPACT_ATOMS: atom_id res chain seq x y z
N MET A 1 -19.90 -25.29 2.48
CA MET A 1 -19.83 -24.85 1.07
C MET A 1 -18.92 -23.64 0.98
N SER A 2 -17.76 -23.75 0.34
CA SER A 2 -16.83 -22.64 0.08
C SER A 2 -16.81 -22.31 -1.43
N GLY A 3 -16.33 -21.13 -1.82
CA GLY A 3 -16.05 -20.78 -3.23
C GLY A 3 -16.93 -19.69 -3.84
N LYS A 4 -16.65 -19.31 -5.11
CA LYS A 4 -17.28 -18.19 -5.84
C LYS A 4 -18.81 -18.29 -5.85
N ALA A 5 -19.37 -19.48 -6.09
CA ALA A 5 -20.82 -19.71 -6.12
C ALA A 5 -21.50 -19.46 -4.77
N PHE A 6 -20.85 -19.84 -3.65
CA PHE A 6 -21.35 -19.58 -2.31
C PHE A 6 -21.48 -18.08 -2.05
N PHE A 7 -20.44 -17.30 -2.36
CA PHE A 7 -20.47 -15.85 -2.17
C PHE A 7 -21.47 -15.17 -3.10
N LYS A 8 -21.53 -15.55 -4.39
CA LYS A 8 -22.52 -15.00 -5.32
C LYS A 8 -23.95 -15.19 -4.81
N ASN A 9 -24.30 -16.39 -4.35
CA ASN A 9 -25.63 -16.69 -3.81
C ASN A 9 -25.91 -15.96 -2.49
N ARG A 10 -24.91 -15.88 -1.60
CA ARG A 10 -25.05 -15.12 -0.33
C ARG A 10 -25.33 -13.65 -0.61
N TYR A 11 -24.58 -13.01 -1.49
CA TYR A 11 -24.72 -11.59 -1.79
C TYR A 11 -25.97 -11.30 -2.65
N SER A 12 -26.38 -12.20 -3.54
CA SER A 12 -27.63 -12.03 -4.30
C SER A 12 -28.86 -11.99 -3.39
N LYS A 13 -28.88 -12.76 -2.31
CA LYS A 13 -29.94 -12.68 -1.28
C LYS A 13 -29.97 -11.34 -0.53
N LEU A 14 -28.88 -10.58 -0.56
CA LEU A 14 -28.77 -9.22 -0.01
C LEU A 14 -29.05 -8.14 -1.07
N GLY A 15 -29.57 -8.51 -2.24
CA GLY A 15 -29.88 -7.58 -3.33
C GLY A 15 -28.71 -7.23 -4.25
N TRP A 16 -27.55 -7.88 -4.08
CA TRP A 16 -26.37 -7.60 -4.92
C TRP A 16 -26.37 -8.40 -6.22
N VAL A 17 -26.14 -7.72 -7.33
CA VAL A 17 -25.87 -8.36 -8.62
C VAL A 17 -24.37 -8.52 -8.79
N PHE A 18 -23.91 -9.77 -8.93
CA PHE A 18 -22.50 -10.02 -9.21
C PHE A 18 -22.11 -9.43 -10.57
N GLN A 19 -21.08 -8.60 -10.58
CA GLN A 19 -20.45 -8.11 -11.80
C GLN A 19 -19.02 -8.63 -11.86
N GLU A 20 -18.62 -9.14 -13.01
CA GLU A 20 -17.23 -9.51 -13.25
C GLU A 20 -16.44 -8.22 -13.43
N THR A 21 -15.41 -8.02 -12.60
CA THR A 21 -14.57 -6.83 -12.63
C THR A 21 -13.11 -7.24 -12.73
N GLY A 22 -12.33 -6.48 -13.50
CA GLY A 22 -10.88 -6.58 -13.51
C GLY A 22 -10.28 -5.82 -12.33
N PRO A 23 -9.10 -6.23 -11.84
CA PRO A 23 -8.36 -5.44 -10.87
C PRO A 23 -8.02 -4.08 -11.48
N ARG A 24 -8.34 -3.00 -10.76
CA ARG A 24 -7.93 -1.64 -11.13
C ARG A 24 -6.63 -1.33 -10.43
N GLN A 25 -5.55 -1.22 -11.19
CA GLN A 25 -4.25 -0.86 -10.63
C GLN A 25 -4.37 0.46 -9.86
N ALA A 26 -3.84 0.47 -8.64
CA ALA A 26 -3.85 1.64 -7.78
C ALA A 26 -2.47 1.93 -7.22
N ILE A 27 -2.24 3.21 -6.93
CA ILE A 27 -1.07 3.70 -6.23
C ILE A 27 -1.48 4.38 -4.93
N ARG A 28 -0.53 4.46 -3.99
CA ARG A 28 -0.64 5.23 -2.77
C ARG A 28 0.51 6.22 -2.72
N ILE A 29 0.18 7.51 -2.61
CA ILE A 29 1.16 8.56 -2.38
C ILE A 29 1.77 8.38 -0.98
N ASN A 30 3.09 8.51 -0.85
CA ASN A 30 3.79 8.48 0.44
C ASN A 30 3.90 9.92 0.96
N ARG A 31 3.06 10.30 1.91
CA ARG A 31 2.90 11.69 2.38
C ARG A 31 4.20 12.28 2.90
N THR A 32 5.00 11.48 3.61
CA THR A 32 6.30 11.89 4.15
C THR A 32 7.32 12.27 3.07
N ARG A 33 7.07 11.95 1.80
CA ARG A 33 7.99 12.16 0.67
C ARG A 33 7.60 13.28 -0.29
N ILE A 34 6.39 13.83 -0.19
CA ILE A 34 5.83 14.75 -1.19
C ILE A 34 5.71 16.21 -0.73
N LYS A 35 6.43 16.63 0.31
CA LYS A 35 6.25 17.97 0.93
C LYS A 35 6.43 19.14 -0.04
N ASP A 36 7.32 19.02 -1.03
CA ASP A 36 7.68 20.09 -1.95
C ASP A 36 7.61 19.65 -3.43
N CYS A 37 6.71 18.71 -3.77
CA CYS A 37 6.56 18.28 -5.16
C CYS A 37 5.10 18.09 -5.58
N ASP A 38 4.75 18.58 -6.77
CA ASP A 38 3.50 18.24 -7.43
C ASP A 38 3.64 16.88 -8.14
N LEU A 39 3.41 15.81 -7.38
CA LEU A 39 3.54 14.45 -7.89
C LEU A 39 2.53 14.16 -9.02
N LEU A 40 1.32 14.72 -8.94
CA LEU A 40 0.27 14.45 -9.93
C LEU A 40 0.63 15.11 -11.26
N GLU A 41 1.06 16.37 -11.25
CA GLU A 41 1.51 17.06 -12.45
C GLU A 41 2.72 16.37 -13.09
N ARG A 42 3.68 15.90 -12.28
CA ARG A 42 4.85 15.15 -12.77
C ARG A 42 4.46 13.84 -13.46
N LEU A 43 3.54 13.09 -12.86
CA LEU A 43 3.07 11.83 -13.44
C LEU A 43 2.25 12.06 -14.71
N GLU A 44 1.44 13.12 -14.75
CA GLU A 44 0.71 13.51 -15.96
C GLU A 44 1.67 13.87 -17.11
N LYS A 45 2.72 14.66 -16.83
CA LYS A 45 3.79 14.96 -17.80
C LYS A 45 4.54 13.70 -18.25
N ALA A 46 4.70 12.71 -17.38
CA ALA A 46 5.27 11.40 -17.71
C ALA A 46 4.28 10.48 -18.48
N GLY A 47 3.05 10.95 -18.74
CA GLY A 47 2.03 10.23 -19.50
C GLY A 47 1.24 9.22 -18.68
N ALA A 48 1.18 9.39 -17.35
CA ALA A 48 0.38 8.60 -16.43
C ALA A 48 -0.74 9.47 -15.82
N THR A 49 -2.00 9.18 -16.17
CA THR A 49 -3.17 9.86 -15.61
C THR A 49 -3.76 9.07 -14.46
N LEU A 50 -4.10 9.77 -13.39
CA LEU A 50 -4.58 9.19 -12.15
C LEU A 50 -5.98 9.70 -11.81
N GLU A 51 -6.81 8.82 -11.27
CA GLU A 51 -8.12 9.17 -10.73
C GLU A 51 -8.09 9.02 -9.21
N LYS A 52 -8.61 10.01 -8.49
CA LYS A 52 -8.69 9.98 -7.04
C LYS A 52 -9.58 8.83 -6.57
N VAL A 53 -9.10 8.01 -5.63
CA VAL A 53 -9.97 7.07 -4.93
C VAL A 53 -10.76 7.85 -3.86
N PRO A 54 -12.11 7.93 -3.93
CA PRO A 54 -12.88 8.86 -3.10
C PRO A 54 -12.75 8.63 -1.59
N PHE A 55 -12.50 7.38 -1.18
CA PHE A 55 -12.42 6.97 0.22
C PHE A 55 -10.98 6.81 0.73
N LEU A 56 -9.96 7.19 -0.06
CA LEU A 56 -8.55 7.13 0.36
C LEU A 56 -7.88 8.48 0.19
N GLU A 57 -7.42 9.06 1.30
CA GLU A 57 -6.74 10.37 1.32
C GLU A 57 -5.51 10.42 0.40
N ASN A 58 -4.77 9.32 0.27
CA ASN A 58 -3.55 9.25 -0.57
C ASN A 58 -3.64 8.24 -1.73
N GLY A 59 -4.81 7.59 -1.89
CA GLY A 59 -5.02 6.56 -2.91
C GLY A 59 -5.50 7.11 -4.23
N HIS A 60 -4.94 6.60 -5.34
CA HIS A 60 -5.34 6.94 -6.70
C HIS A 60 -5.37 5.68 -7.58
N TRP A 61 -6.39 5.55 -8.43
CA TRP A 61 -6.39 4.56 -9.51
C TRP A 61 -5.57 5.07 -10.69
N VAL A 62 -4.88 4.16 -11.37
CA VAL A 62 -4.22 4.45 -12.64
C VAL A 62 -5.26 4.29 -13.75
N GLN A 63 -5.63 5.39 -14.42
CA GLN A 63 -6.57 5.33 -15.54
C GLN A 63 -5.86 4.92 -16.83
N ASN A 64 -4.84 5.68 -17.21
CA ASN A 64 -4.02 5.40 -18.38
C ASN A 64 -2.56 5.68 -18.04
N SER A 65 -1.65 4.87 -18.59
CA SER A 65 -0.22 5.13 -18.43
C SER A 65 0.54 4.68 -19.67
N LYS A 66 1.30 5.59 -20.28
CA LYS A 66 2.19 5.28 -21.42
C LYS A 66 3.45 4.54 -20.98
N VAL A 67 3.79 4.64 -19.70
CA VAL A 67 4.94 3.99 -19.07
C VAL A 67 4.48 3.08 -17.94
N SER A 68 5.25 2.07 -17.58
CA SER A 68 4.95 1.31 -16.37
C SER A 68 5.07 2.23 -15.16
N VAL A 69 4.02 2.33 -14.34
CA VAL A 69 4.06 3.11 -13.09
C VAL A 69 5.20 2.63 -12.17
N GLY A 70 5.54 1.35 -12.21
CA GLY A 70 6.67 0.78 -11.46
C GLY A 70 8.06 1.13 -12.02
N ALA A 71 8.14 1.84 -13.15
CA ALA A 71 9.38 2.24 -13.80
C ALA A 71 9.58 3.77 -13.84
N THR A 72 8.63 4.55 -13.30
CA THR A 72 8.75 6.02 -13.23
C THR A 72 9.85 6.44 -12.26
N ALA A 73 10.48 7.60 -12.51
CA ALA A 73 11.47 8.17 -11.60
C ALA A 73 10.85 8.43 -10.22
N GLU A 74 9.59 8.89 -10.19
CA GLU A 74 8.80 9.15 -9.00
C GLU A 74 8.60 7.89 -8.14
N TYR A 75 8.39 6.73 -8.77
CA TYR A 75 8.33 5.45 -8.07
C TYR A 75 9.70 5.07 -7.50
N LEU A 76 10.77 5.21 -8.28
CA LEU A 76 12.13 4.88 -7.84
C LEU A 76 12.60 5.78 -6.69
N LEU A 77 12.17 7.04 -6.67
CA LEU A 77 12.39 8.00 -5.57
C LEU A 77 11.48 7.77 -4.35
N GLY A 78 10.62 6.76 -4.41
CA GLY A 78 9.75 6.41 -3.29
C GLY A 78 8.61 7.40 -3.03
N LEU A 79 8.25 8.26 -4.00
CA LEU A 79 7.18 9.24 -3.83
C LEU A 79 5.80 8.58 -3.72
N TYR A 80 5.66 7.37 -4.26
CA TYR A 80 4.48 6.53 -4.10
C TYR A 80 4.83 5.03 -4.08
N SER A 81 3.83 4.23 -3.71
CA SER A 81 3.85 2.77 -3.79
C SER A 81 2.73 2.26 -4.67
N ILE A 82 2.97 1.19 -5.41
CA ILE A 82 1.91 0.46 -6.10
C ILE A 82 1.20 -0.42 -5.05
N GLN A 83 -0.09 -0.16 -4.82
CA GLN A 83 -0.87 -0.84 -3.80
C GLN A 83 -2.35 -0.76 -4.14
N GLU A 84 -3.00 -1.91 -4.26
CA GLU A 84 -4.44 -2.03 -4.47
C GLU A 84 -5.25 -1.20 -3.46
N ALA A 85 -6.31 -0.54 -3.92
CA ALA A 85 -7.12 0.36 -3.10
C ALA A 85 -7.64 -0.33 -1.82
N ALA A 86 -8.16 -1.55 -1.95
CA ALA A 86 -8.65 -2.32 -0.80
C ALA A 86 -7.54 -2.64 0.22
N ALA A 87 -6.29 -2.82 -0.22
CA ALA A 87 -5.17 -3.10 0.64
C ALA A 87 -4.69 -1.87 1.43
N GLN A 88 -5.10 -0.66 1.04
CA GLN A 88 -4.76 0.60 1.72
C GLN A 88 -5.67 0.86 2.92
N ILE A 89 -6.93 0.39 2.88
CA ILE A 89 -7.97 0.69 3.88
C ILE A 89 -7.58 0.29 5.31
N PRO A 90 -7.02 -0.91 5.60
CA PRO A 90 -6.80 -1.32 6.99
C PRO A 90 -5.90 -0.36 7.77
N THR A 91 -4.87 0.20 7.12
CA THR A 91 -3.95 1.10 7.80
C THR A 91 -4.58 2.48 8.07
N THR A 92 -5.55 2.92 7.26
CA THR A 92 -6.23 4.21 7.48
C THR A 92 -7.16 4.19 8.70
N LEU A 93 -7.46 3.01 9.25
CA LEU A 93 -8.28 2.87 10.46
C LEU A 93 -7.49 3.17 11.74
N PHE A 94 -6.16 3.17 11.69
CA PHE A 94 -5.35 3.57 12.83
C PHE A 94 -5.38 5.08 13.01
N SER A 95 -5.61 5.52 14.25
CA SER A 95 -5.50 6.93 14.66
C SER A 95 -4.49 7.05 15.80
N ASN A 96 -3.76 8.18 15.84
CA ASN A 96 -2.82 8.51 16.91
C ASN A 96 -1.77 7.43 17.18
N ILE A 97 -1.10 6.93 16.14
CA ILE A 97 -0.04 5.91 16.25
C ILE A 97 1.39 6.48 16.17
N LYS A 98 1.54 7.80 16.01
CA LYS A 98 2.85 8.47 16.09
C LYS A 98 3.53 8.17 17.43
N ASP A 99 4.85 8.03 17.40
CA ASP A 99 5.71 7.74 18.56
C ASP A 99 5.41 6.43 19.30
N LYS A 100 4.52 5.57 18.77
CA LYS A 100 4.18 4.27 19.37
C LYS A 100 5.02 3.13 18.80
N LEU A 101 4.99 2.00 19.52
CA LEU A 101 5.45 0.71 19.03
C LEU A 101 4.29 0.00 18.33
N VAL A 102 4.47 -0.38 17.07
CA VAL A 102 3.48 -1.07 16.24
C VAL A 102 4.05 -2.39 15.72
N LEU A 103 3.27 -3.46 15.76
CA LEU A 103 3.64 -4.77 15.22
C LEU A 103 2.91 -5.04 13.89
N ASP A 104 3.67 -5.29 12.83
CA ASP A 104 3.18 -5.89 11.60
C ASP A 104 3.62 -7.36 11.55
N ALA A 105 2.72 -8.25 11.97
CA ALA A 105 3.00 -9.67 12.16
C ALA A 105 3.23 -10.46 10.86
N CYS A 106 2.81 -9.92 9.70
CA CYS A 106 2.89 -10.57 8.39
C CYS A 106 3.27 -9.55 7.33
N ALA A 107 4.42 -8.91 7.54
CA ALA A 107 4.78 -7.65 6.91
C ALA A 107 5.11 -7.76 5.43
N ALA A 108 5.76 -8.83 4.98
CA ALA A 108 6.26 -8.87 3.60
C ALA A 108 5.10 -8.98 2.58
N PRO A 109 5.18 -8.36 1.40
CA PRO A 109 6.32 -7.61 0.85
C PRO A 109 6.42 -6.15 1.31
N GLY A 110 5.60 -5.66 2.24
CA GLY A 110 5.85 -4.38 2.93
C GLY A 110 4.89 -3.23 2.65
N GLY A 111 3.89 -3.40 1.78
CA GLY A 111 2.99 -2.30 1.41
C GLY A 111 2.30 -1.63 2.61
N LYS A 112 1.77 -2.43 3.54
CA LYS A 112 1.13 -1.94 4.78
C LYS A 112 2.15 -1.45 5.80
N THR A 113 3.30 -2.10 5.91
CA THR A 113 4.41 -1.69 6.78
C THR A 113 4.88 -0.28 6.43
N VAL A 114 5.13 -0.01 5.14
CA VAL A 114 5.48 1.33 4.65
C VAL A 114 4.33 2.31 4.91
N GLN A 115 3.06 1.88 4.77
CA GLN A 115 1.90 2.72 5.07
C GLN A 115 1.83 3.13 6.54
N LEU A 116 2.13 2.19 7.45
CA LEU A 116 2.18 2.44 8.89
C LEU A 116 3.29 3.43 9.21
N ALA A 117 4.50 3.22 8.67
CA ALA A 117 5.61 4.15 8.84
C ALA A 117 5.28 5.57 8.33
N ASP A 118 4.61 5.69 7.19
CA ASP A 118 4.17 6.97 6.62
C ASP A 118 3.09 7.66 7.49
N LEU A 119 2.14 6.89 8.03
CA LEU A 119 1.13 7.38 8.99
C LEU A 119 1.77 7.82 10.32
N MET A 120 2.86 7.17 10.71
CA MET A 120 3.66 7.49 11.89
C MET A 120 4.64 8.65 11.65
N ASP A 121 4.70 9.26 10.46
CA ASP A 121 5.72 10.27 10.12
C ASP A 121 7.16 9.81 10.42
N ASN A 122 7.45 8.51 10.22
CA ASN A 122 8.72 7.89 10.62
C ASN A 122 9.10 8.09 12.11
N SER A 123 8.12 8.32 13.00
CA SER A 123 8.31 8.38 14.45
C SER A 123 7.99 7.05 15.13
N GLY A 124 8.40 6.85 16.38
CA GLY A 124 8.17 5.59 17.09
C GLY A 124 8.90 4.39 16.48
N THR A 125 8.28 3.21 16.46
CA THR A 125 8.88 2.01 15.88
C THR A 125 7.84 1.04 15.32
N VAL A 126 8.09 0.54 14.11
CA VAL A 126 7.36 -0.59 13.51
C VAL A 126 8.23 -1.84 13.59
N VAL A 127 7.73 -2.89 14.23
CA VAL A 127 8.33 -4.22 14.21
C VAL A 127 7.67 -5.02 13.10
N ALA A 128 8.43 -5.38 12.07
CA ALA A 128 7.94 -6.07 10.89
C ALA A 128 8.41 -7.53 10.87
N LEU A 129 7.47 -8.48 10.94
CA LEU A 129 7.74 -9.91 10.97
C LEU A 129 7.31 -10.58 9.66
N ASP A 130 8.12 -11.51 9.15
CA ASP A 130 7.66 -12.49 8.16
C ASP A 130 8.52 -13.77 8.28
N ILE A 131 7.91 -14.93 8.05
CA ILE A 131 8.63 -16.21 8.13
C ILE A 131 9.54 -16.44 6.91
N SER A 132 9.22 -15.82 5.77
CA SER A 132 9.91 -16.06 4.51
C SER A 132 11.09 -15.12 4.31
N LYS A 133 12.32 -15.66 4.42
CA LYS A 133 13.56 -14.91 4.15
C LYS A 133 13.58 -14.27 2.76
N GLN A 134 13.00 -14.92 1.75
CA GLN A 134 12.96 -14.38 0.39
C GLN A 134 12.03 -13.16 0.31
N ARG A 135 10.84 -13.22 0.94
CA ARG A 135 9.89 -12.10 0.96
C ARG A 135 10.41 -10.93 1.79
N LEU A 136 11.20 -11.20 2.83
CA LEU A 136 11.88 -10.17 3.62
C LEU A 136 12.84 -9.31 2.77
N LYS A 137 13.48 -9.87 1.73
CA LYS A 137 14.30 -9.04 0.82
C LYS A 137 13.45 -8.01 0.08
N ALA A 138 12.25 -8.39 -0.37
CA ALA A 138 11.33 -7.47 -1.02
C ALA A 138 10.84 -6.39 -0.03
N LEU A 139 10.55 -6.78 1.21
CA LEU A 139 10.23 -5.85 2.30
C LEU A 139 11.36 -4.83 2.52
N SER A 140 12.61 -5.28 2.71
CA SER A 140 13.75 -4.39 2.91
C SER A 140 13.93 -3.41 1.76
N ASN A 141 13.88 -3.89 0.51
CA ASN A 141 13.96 -3.01 -0.67
C ASN A 141 12.81 -1.99 -0.72
N HIS A 142 11.60 -2.38 -0.31
CA HIS A 142 10.45 -1.48 -0.29
C HIS A 142 10.62 -0.41 0.81
N LEU A 143 11.06 -0.79 2.01
CA LEU A 143 11.34 0.14 3.10
C LEU A 143 12.44 1.15 2.70
N GLU A 144 13.54 0.67 2.14
CA GLU A 144 14.66 1.51 1.69
C GLU A 144 14.23 2.48 0.59
N ARG A 145 13.57 1.99 -0.48
CA ARG A 145 13.07 2.82 -1.58
C ARG A 145 12.12 3.91 -1.08
N CYS A 146 11.28 3.60 -0.10
CA CYS A 146 10.32 4.55 0.46
C CYS A 146 10.87 5.39 1.63
N HIS A 147 12.18 5.31 1.92
CA HIS A 147 12.85 6.04 2.99
C HIS A 147 12.21 5.86 4.37
N VAL A 148 11.79 4.63 4.65
CA VAL A 148 11.29 4.26 5.98
C VAL A 148 12.47 4.13 6.94
N SER A 149 12.43 4.86 8.05
CA SER A 149 13.54 4.93 9.02
C SER A 149 13.20 4.40 10.41
N ASN A 150 11.92 4.13 10.70
CA ASN A 150 11.45 3.67 12.00
C ASN A 150 11.05 2.19 12.02
N THR A 151 11.52 1.36 11.09
CA THR A 151 11.11 -0.05 11.00
C THR A 151 12.27 -1.01 11.26
N VAL A 152 12.03 -2.00 12.11
CA VAL A 152 12.95 -3.11 12.37
C VAL A 152 12.35 -4.40 11.81
N VAL A 153 13.13 -5.14 11.04
CA VAL A 153 12.69 -6.33 10.32
C VAL A 153 13.24 -7.59 10.98
N TYR A 154 12.36 -8.55 11.30
CA TYR A 154 12.76 -9.85 11.84
C TYR A 154 12.18 -11.01 11.02
N LYS A 155 13.00 -12.04 10.82
CA LYS A 155 12.53 -13.34 10.34
C LYS A 155 12.01 -14.14 11.53
N ARG A 156 10.69 -14.19 11.71
CA ARG A 156 10.06 -14.91 12.83
C ARG A 156 8.67 -15.41 12.44
N ASP A 157 8.25 -16.52 13.05
CA ASP A 157 6.84 -16.92 13.05
C ASP A 157 6.10 -16.06 14.08
N ALA A 158 5.07 -15.33 13.67
CA ALA A 158 4.34 -14.42 14.54
C ALA A 158 3.58 -15.11 15.69
N ARG A 159 3.45 -16.44 15.66
CA ARG A 159 2.77 -17.23 16.70
C ARG A 159 3.69 -17.62 17.86
N THR A 160 5.00 -17.39 17.73
CA THR A 160 6.06 -17.81 18.67
C THR A 160 6.93 -16.63 19.08
#